data_AF-A0A9D6DY22-F1
#
_entry.id   AF-A0A9D6DY22-F1
#
_cell.length_a   1.000
_cell.length_b   1.000
_cell.length_c   1.000
_cell.angle_alpha   90.00
_cell.angle_beta   90.00
_cell.angle_gamma   90.00
#
_symmetry.space_group_name_H-M   'P 1'
#
loop_
_entity.id
_entity.type
_entity.pdbx_description
1 polymer ?
#
loop_
_entity_poly.entity_id
_entity_poly.type
_entity_poly.pdbx_seq_one_letter_code
_entity_poly.pdbx_strand_id
1 'polypeptide(L)'
;MRRREGGFAALLSLASIALILALAVSLSAMVQRERKMALAYLDETKASSLATAGISMGLSLIQENHGRSFVEEIPPSTSEDLNLPEGSFTVSVTPENSRLNVQKASADQLKQLPGMTDEWASAIVQGREREGGNLHTPGQIMTFRGAQSDSFFRGAGTGTAEGENQPSGLVHLLTAIPPDGDEGKIHINTAPQVVLETVPHLTASAISTIISEREAQPFRNISDLSRIPGLSRSDREELAGHLTVNSNIFRVESTGIIQASALRGRQRQKTIMALVDARERPLKIIYWHESP
;
A
#
# COMPACT_ATOMS: atom_id res chain seq x y z
N MET A 1 -82.62 10.86 -3.20
CA MET A 1 -81.26 11.40 -3.51
C MET A 1 -80.16 11.02 -2.51
N ARG A 2 -80.44 10.64 -1.26
CA ARG A 2 -79.40 10.35 -0.21
C ARG A 2 -78.49 9.11 -0.40
N ARG A 3 -78.77 8.17 -1.31
CA ARG A 3 -77.92 6.96 -1.50
C ARG A 3 -76.65 7.19 -2.32
N ARG A 4 -76.51 8.32 -3.04
CA ARG A 4 -75.31 8.63 -3.85
C ARG A 4 -74.19 9.31 -3.07
N GLU A 5 -74.50 10.01 -1.98
CA GLU A 5 -73.52 10.76 -1.18
C GLU A 5 -72.65 9.85 -0.29
N GLY A 6 -73.22 8.75 0.23
CA GLY A 6 -72.46 7.79 1.06
C GLY A 6 -71.39 7.00 0.29
N GLY A 7 -71.64 6.67 -0.98
CA GLY A 7 -70.66 5.98 -1.83
C GLY A 7 -69.48 6.87 -2.22
N PHE A 8 -69.73 8.17 -2.44
CA PHE A 8 -68.68 9.15 -2.74
C PHE A 8 -67.78 9.41 -1.53
N ALA A 9 -68.36 9.55 -0.33
CA ALA A 9 -67.59 9.67 0.91
C ALA A 9 -66.71 8.44 1.19
N ALA A 10 -67.22 7.23 0.94
CA ALA A 10 -66.45 6.00 1.09
C ALA A 10 -65.24 5.95 0.13
N LEU A 11 -65.42 6.33 -1.14
CA LEU A 11 -64.33 6.40 -2.12
C LEU A 11 -63.26 7.42 -1.74
N LEU A 12 -63.67 8.60 -1.27
CA LEU A 12 -62.72 9.62 -0.78
C LEU A 12 -61.95 9.13 0.45
N SER A 13 -62.61 8.42 1.37
CA SER A 13 -61.94 7.87 2.54
C SER A 13 -60.91 6.80 2.15
N LEU A 14 -61.26 5.89 1.23
CA LEU A 14 -60.34 4.87 0.71
C LEU A 14 -59.15 5.49 -0.03
N ALA A 15 -59.39 6.48 -0.88
CA ALA A 15 -58.32 7.20 -1.58
C ALA A 15 -57.39 7.91 -0.59
N SER A 16 -57.95 8.53 0.45
CA SER A 16 -57.17 9.20 1.51
C SER A 16 -56.32 8.20 2.30
N ILE A 17 -56.90 7.05 2.68
CA ILE A 17 -56.17 5.97 3.37
C ILE A 17 -55.05 5.42 2.49
N ALA A 18 -55.33 5.15 1.22
CA ALA A 18 -54.32 4.67 0.27
C ALA A 18 -53.15 5.66 0.12
N LEU A 19 -53.46 6.97 0.06
CA LEU A 19 -52.45 8.02 0.01
C LEU A 19 -51.61 8.07 1.29
N ILE A 20 -52.24 8.02 2.47
CA ILE A 20 -51.53 8.00 3.76
C ILE A 20 -50.64 6.75 3.89
N LEU A 21 -51.12 5.59 3.46
CA LEU A 21 -50.33 4.35 3.46
C LEU A 21 -49.13 4.46 2.52
N ALA A 22 -49.31 4.98 1.31
CA ALA A 22 -48.22 5.21 0.37
C ALA A 22 -47.16 6.16 0.95
N LEU A 23 -47.58 7.25 1.59
CA LEU A 23 -46.70 8.19 2.29
C LEU A 23 -45.96 7.52 3.46
N ALA A 24 -46.65 6.73 4.28
CA ALA A 24 -46.04 6.01 5.40
C ALA A 24 -44.97 5.01 4.93
N VAL A 25 -45.24 4.27 3.85
CA VAL A 25 -44.27 3.35 3.23
C VAL A 25 -43.07 4.12 2.67
N SER A 26 -43.31 5.24 1.99
CA SER A 26 -42.24 6.08 1.44
C SER A 26 -41.33 6.66 2.54
N LEU A 27 -41.93 7.21 3.62
CA LEU A 27 -41.18 7.72 4.76
C LEU A 27 -40.39 6.62 5.46
N SER A 28 -40.99 5.45 5.67
CA SER A 28 -40.30 4.30 6.24
C SER A 28 -39.10 3.89 5.37
N ALA A 29 -39.28 3.82 4.05
CA ALA A 29 -38.18 3.52 3.13
C ALA A 29 -37.07 4.58 3.17
N MET A 30 -37.41 5.86 3.31
CA MET A 30 -36.46 6.96 3.46
C MET A 30 -35.64 6.82 4.76
N VAL A 31 -36.31 6.65 5.91
CA VAL A 31 -35.65 6.49 7.22
C VAL A 31 -34.73 5.26 7.23
N GLN A 32 -35.15 4.15 6.63
CA GLN A 32 -34.29 2.96 6.54
C GLN A 32 -33.05 3.19 5.66
N ARG A 33 -33.18 3.96 4.58
CA ARG A 33 -32.04 4.35 3.74
C ARG A 33 -31.07 5.23 4.52
N GLU A 34 -31.56 6.26 5.20
CA GLU A 34 -30.74 7.16 6.03
C GLU A 34 -30.01 6.39 7.14
N ARG A 35 -30.71 5.51 7.86
CA ARG A 35 -30.10 4.67 8.89
C ARG A 35 -28.98 3.79 8.33
N LYS A 36 -29.19 3.20 7.14
CA LYS A 36 -28.17 2.36 6.49
C LYS A 36 -26.94 3.16 6.11
N MET A 37 -27.10 4.38 5.63
CA MET A 37 -25.99 5.30 5.32
C MET A 37 -25.25 5.73 6.59
N ALA A 38 -25.98 6.08 7.65
CA ALA A 38 -25.39 6.47 8.93
C ALA A 38 -24.55 5.34 9.55
N LEU A 39 -25.05 4.10 9.51
CA LEU A 39 -24.29 2.93 9.97
C LEU A 39 -23.04 2.69 9.10
N ALA A 40 -23.15 2.82 7.78
CA ALA A 40 -21.99 2.67 6.90
C ALA A 40 -20.92 3.75 7.14
N TYR A 41 -21.33 4.98 7.43
CA TYR A 41 -20.42 6.07 7.77
C TYR A 41 -19.74 5.86 9.13
N LEU A 42 -20.49 5.39 10.14
CA LEU A 42 -19.94 5.00 11.43
C LEU A 42 -18.92 3.88 11.29
N ASP A 43 -19.26 2.86 10.50
CA ASP A 43 -18.38 1.74 10.18
C ASP A 43 -17.06 2.24 9.55
N GLU A 44 -17.13 3.09 8.53
CA GLU A 44 -15.94 3.66 7.89
C GLU A 44 -15.08 4.46 8.87
N THR A 45 -15.70 5.28 9.71
CA THR A 45 -14.99 6.09 10.73
C THR A 45 -14.26 5.21 11.74
N LYS A 46 -14.89 4.10 12.18
CA LYS A 46 -14.26 3.12 13.07
C LYS A 46 -13.06 2.45 12.40
N ALA A 47 -13.21 2.00 11.16
CA ALA A 47 -12.12 1.37 10.40
C ALA A 47 -10.93 2.34 10.21
N SER A 48 -11.20 3.60 9.86
CA SER A 48 -10.16 4.65 9.76
C SER A 48 -9.46 4.92 11.09
N SER A 49 -10.20 4.93 12.21
CA SER A 49 -9.63 5.09 13.55
C SER A 49 -8.70 3.94 13.92
N LEU A 50 -9.09 2.69 13.61
CA LEU A 50 -8.27 1.50 13.81
C LEU A 50 -6.99 1.54 12.96
N ALA A 51 -7.09 1.92 11.69
CA ALA A 51 -5.91 2.08 10.83
C ALA A 51 -4.97 3.17 11.35
N THR A 52 -5.50 4.28 11.87
CA THR A 52 -4.71 5.37 12.46
C THR A 52 -3.97 4.91 13.73
N ALA A 53 -4.59 4.06 14.55
CA ALA A 53 -3.95 3.44 15.70
C ALA A 53 -2.77 2.55 15.25
N GLY A 54 -2.95 1.75 14.20
CA GLY A 54 -1.87 0.95 13.64
C GLY A 54 -0.73 1.78 13.05
N ILE A 55 -1.01 2.91 12.39
CA ILE A 55 0.04 3.85 11.97
C ILE A 55 0.82 4.39 13.17
N SER A 56 0.12 4.77 14.25
CA SER A 56 0.76 5.27 15.48
C SER A 56 1.67 4.20 16.13
N MET A 57 1.25 2.94 16.10
CA MET A 57 2.06 1.81 16.52
C MET A 57 3.30 1.64 15.63
N GLY A 58 3.13 1.68 14.30
CA GLY A 58 4.25 1.59 13.36
C GLY A 58 5.27 2.73 13.52
N LEU A 59 4.80 3.95 13.78
CA LEU A 59 5.68 5.09 14.12
C LEU A 59 6.47 4.84 15.40
N SER A 60 5.83 4.26 16.42
CA SER A 60 6.49 3.93 17.69
C SER A 60 7.59 2.87 17.48
N LEU A 61 7.31 1.84 16.67
CA LEU A 61 8.31 0.82 16.31
C LEU A 61 9.52 1.40 15.60
N ILE A 62 9.32 2.36 14.69
CA ILE A 62 10.42 3.07 14.02
C ILE A 62 11.25 3.86 15.03
N GLN A 63 10.62 4.49 16.01
CA GLN A 63 11.33 5.23 17.06
C GLN A 63 12.16 4.31 17.97
N GLU A 64 11.59 3.17 18.37
CA GLU A 64 12.26 2.19 19.22
C GLU A 64 13.44 1.48 18.52
N ASN A 65 13.31 1.23 17.22
CA ASN A 65 14.31 0.54 16.40
C ASN A 65 15.15 1.48 15.53
N HIS A 66 15.26 2.75 15.93
CA HIS A 66 15.99 3.77 15.18
C HIS A 66 17.43 3.33 14.87
N GLY A 67 17.85 3.50 13.61
CA GLY A 67 19.19 3.14 13.15
C GLY A 67 19.46 1.64 13.03
N ARG A 68 18.43 0.79 13.14
CA ARG A 68 18.53 -0.65 12.89
C ARG A 68 17.86 -1.01 11.56
N SER A 69 18.37 -2.06 10.92
CA SER A 69 17.66 -2.73 9.84
C SER A 69 16.51 -3.54 10.46
N PHE A 70 15.27 -3.23 10.09
CA PHE A 70 14.11 -4.01 10.52
C PHE A 70 13.01 -4.00 9.46
N VAL A 71 12.29 -5.11 9.40
CA VAL A 71 10.97 -5.26 8.78
C VAL A 71 10.12 -5.87 9.86
N GLU A 72 8.98 -5.26 10.16
CA GLU A 72 8.05 -5.77 11.16
C GLU A 72 6.67 -5.86 10.53
N GLU A 73 6.09 -7.06 10.54
CA GLU A 73 4.70 -7.30 10.18
C GLU A 73 3.96 -7.80 11.41
N ILE A 74 3.06 -6.97 11.92
CA ILE A 74 2.29 -7.30 13.12
C ILE A 74 0.98 -7.94 12.68
N PRO A 75 0.71 -9.19 13.08
CA PRO A 75 -0.54 -9.88 12.78
C PRO A 75 -1.74 -9.13 13.40
N PRO A 76 -2.98 -9.45 12.98
CA PRO A 76 -4.17 -8.72 13.42
C PRO A 76 -4.24 -8.65 14.95
N SER A 77 -4.08 -7.43 15.48
CA SER A 77 -4.20 -7.15 16.91
C SER A 77 -5.67 -6.90 17.23
N THR A 78 -6.17 -7.57 18.26
CA THR A 78 -7.60 -7.52 18.62
C THR A 78 -7.87 -6.25 19.43
N SER A 79 -8.96 -5.55 19.14
CA SER A 79 -9.36 -4.28 19.78
C SER A 79 -9.43 -4.33 21.31
N GLU A 80 -9.58 -5.53 21.91
CA GLU A 80 -9.65 -5.73 23.36
C GLU A 80 -8.35 -5.34 24.09
N ASP A 81 -7.18 -5.53 23.49
CA ASP A 81 -5.89 -5.18 24.12
C ASP A 81 -5.63 -3.66 24.13
N LEU A 82 -6.37 -2.91 23.30
CA LEU A 82 -6.11 -1.50 23.00
C LEU A 82 -7.31 -0.59 23.34
N ASN A 83 -8.36 -1.12 23.95
CA ASN A 83 -9.62 -0.42 24.24
C ASN A 83 -10.21 0.31 23.00
N LEU A 84 -10.08 -0.30 21.83
CA LEU A 84 -10.55 0.26 20.57
C LEU A 84 -12.02 -0.14 20.29
N PRO A 85 -12.74 0.60 19.43
CA PRO A 85 -14.06 0.16 18.93
C PRO A 85 -13.96 -1.23 18.27
N GLU A 86 -15.00 -2.06 18.40
CA GLU A 86 -15.05 -3.44 17.87
C GLU A 86 -14.39 -3.57 16.48
N GLY A 87 -13.31 -4.36 16.41
CA GLY A 87 -12.54 -4.58 15.19
C GLY A 87 -11.11 -5.07 15.45
N SER A 88 -10.31 -5.12 14.39
CA SER A 88 -8.88 -5.40 14.44
C SER A 88 -8.14 -4.47 13.48
N PHE A 89 -6.82 -4.36 13.62
CA PHE A 89 -5.99 -3.79 12.58
C PHE A 89 -4.76 -4.65 12.35
N THR A 90 -4.23 -4.57 11.14
CA THR A 90 -2.89 -5.06 10.80
C THR A 90 -1.97 -3.87 10.58
N VAL A 91 -0.68 -4.03 10.84
CA VAL A 91 0.33 -3.01 10.50
C VAL A 91 1.57 -3.69 9.95
N SER A 92 2.11 -3.14 8.86
CA SER A 92 3.40 -3.51 8.31
C SER A 92 4.31 -2.29 8.24
N VAL A 93 5.55 -2.47 8.67
CA VAL A 93 6.61 -1.46 8.58
C VAL A 93 7.71 -2.02 7.71
N THR A 94 7.91 -1.40 6.55
CA THR A 94 8.91 -1.84 5.56
C THR A 94 9.86 -0.71 5.20
N PRO A 95 11.16 -0.98 5.06
CA PRO A 95 12.08 -0.02 4.48
C PRO A 95 11.71 0.29 3.04
N GLU A 96 11.61 1.56 2.70
CA GLU A 96 11.15 1.96 1.37
C GLU A 96 12.23 1.77 0.29
N ASN A 97 13.51 1.73 0.69
CA ASN A 97 14.64 1.31 -0.15
C ASN A 97 14.70 -0.22 -0.40
N SER A 98 13.70 -0.99 0.04
CA SER A 98 13.49 -2.37 -0.45
C SER A 98 12.96 -2.40 -1.88
N ARG A 99 12.49 -1.26 -2.40
CA ARG A 99 11.93 -1.08 -3.74
C ARG A 99 12.91 -0.31 -4.64
N LEU A 100 12.80 -0.49 -5.94
CA LEU A 100 13.62 0.25 -6.91
C LEU A 100 13.15 1.71 -7.02
N ASN A 101 14.05 2.67 -6.86
CA ASN A 101 13.71 4.08 -6.95
C ASN A 101 13.60 4.55 -8.40
N VAL A 102 12.38 4.86 -8.88
CA VAL A 102 12.13 5.29 -10.26
C VAL A 102 12.80 6.62 -10.63
N GLN A 103 13.09 7.45 -9.63
CA GLN A 103 13.71 8.76 -9.85
C GLN A 103 15.21 8.63 -10.18
N LYS A 104 15.85 7.52 -9.80
CA LYS A 104 17.29 7.29 -9.96
C LYS A 104 17.66 6.08 -10.81
N ALA A 105 16.79 5.06 -10.88
CA ALA A 105 17.04 3.82 -11.61
C ALA A 105 17.46 4.08 -13.07
N SER A 106 18.43 3.32 -13.58
CA SER A 106 18.74 3.39 -15.02
C SER A 106 17.64 2.73 -15.85
N ALA A 107 17.62 3.00 -17.16
CA ALA A 107 16.72 2.30 -18.07
C ALA A 107 16.93 0.78 -18.01
N ASP A 108 18.18 0.32 -17.89
CA ASP A 108 18.51 -1.11 -17.83
C ASP A 108 17.98 -1.77 -16.55
N GLN A 109 18.06 -1.09 -15.41
CA GLN A 109 17.48 -1.58 -14.15
C GLN A 109 15.96 -1.69 -14.23
N LEU A 110 15.30 -0.71 -14.86
CA LEU A 110 13.84 -0.76 -15.04
C LEU A 110 13.43 -1.93 -15.93
N LYS A 111 14.15 -2.17 -17.04
CA LYS A 111 13.88 -3.28 -17.98
C LYS A 111 14.00 -4.66 -17.35
N GLN A 112 14.80 -4.81 -16.30
CA GLN A 112 14.92 -6.06 -15.56
C GLN A 112 13.65 -6.40 -14.76
N LEU A 113 12.74 -5.44 -14.54
CA LEU A 113 11.49 -5.71 -13.84
C LEU A 113 10.46 -6.43 -14.73
N PRO A 114 9.70 -7.38 -14.17
CA PRO A 114 8.71 -8.15 -14.91
C PRO A 114 7.57 -7.25 -15.42
N GLY A 115 7.29 -7.33 -16.72
CA GLY A 115 6.26 -6.52 -17.37
C GLY A 115 6.69 -5.09 -17.73
N MET A 116 7.95 -4.72 -17.47
CA MET A 116 8.54 -3.49 -17.99
C MET A 116 8.96 -3.68 -19.45
N THR A 117 8.53 -2.81 -20.35
CA THR A 117 9.00 -2.81 -21.75
C THR A 117 10.10 -1.79 -21.95
N ASP A 118 10.89 -1.95 -23.02
CA ASP A 118 11.96 -1.02 -23.38
C ASP A 118 11.43 0.40 -23.63
N GLU A 119 10.27 0.51 -24.29
CA GLU A 119 9.61 1.79 -24.56
C GLU A 119 9.19 2.45 -23.26
N TRP A 120 8.64 1.68 -22.32
CA TRP A 120 8.14 2.22 -21.07
C TRP A 120 9.27 2.65 -20.14
N ALA A 121 10.33 1.82 -19.99
CA ALA A 121 11.53 2.21 -19.25
C ALA A 121 12.14 3.51 -19.82
N SER A 122 12.21 3.61 -21.15
CA SER A 122 12.68 4.83 -21.83
C SER A 122 11.75 6.02 -21.60
N ALA A 123 10.43 5.82 -21.60
CA ALA A 123 9.45 6.87 -21.34
C ALA A 123 9.55 7.38 -19.90
N ILE A 124 9.80 6.51 -18.92
CA ILE A 124 10.02 6.90 -17.52
C ILE A 124 11.28 7.77 -17.40
N VAL A 125 12.39 7.33 -17.98
CA VAL A 125 13.67 8.07 -17.94
C VAL A 125 13.56 9.42 -18.65
N GLN A 126 12.95 9.46 -19.83
CA GLN A 126 12.74 10.72 -20.54
C GLN A 126 11.72 11.64 -19.84
N GLY A 127 10.69 11.07 -19.23
CA GLY A 127 9.67 11.80 -18.48
C GLY A 127 10.29 12.55 -17.29
N ARG A 128 11.07 11.85 -16.46
CA ARG A 128 11.75 12.48 -15.31
C ARG A 128 12.77 13.56 -15.71
N GLU A 129 13.45 13.40 -16.85
CA GLU A 129 14.40 14.40 -17.37
C GLU A 129 13.69 15.68 -17.82
N ARG A 130 12.50 15.56 -18.42
CA ARG A 130 11.71 16.70 -18.90
C ARG A 130 10.95 17.41 -17.78
N GLU A 131 10.33 16.64 -16.89
CA GLU A 131 9.37 17.16 -15.91
C GLU A 131 10.03 17.52 -14.57
N GLY A 132 11.30 17.16 -14.37
CA GLY A 132 12.03 17.41 -13.13
C GLY A 132 11.61 16.42 -12.05
N GLY A 133 12.47 15.45 -11.75
CA GLY A 133 12.22 14.32 -10.85
C GLY A 133 11.89 14.69 -9.40
N ASN A 134 10.65 15.13 -9.16
CA ASN A 134 10.03 15.27 -7.85
C ASN A 134 8.72 14.47 -7.81
N LEU A 135 8.83 13.19 -8.14
CA LEU A 135 7.77 12.23 -7.90
C LEU A 135 7.68 12.02 -6.38
N HIS A 136 6.46 12.05 -5.86
CA HIS A 136 6.10 11.73 -4.48
C HIS A 136 5.51 10.32 -4.38
N THR A 137 4.94 9.82 -5.48
CA THR A 137 4.43 8.45 -5.55
C THR A 137 4.86 7.78 -6.87
N PRO A 138 5.06 6.45 -6.87
CA PRO A 138 5.32 5.71 -8.11
C PRO A 138 4.22 5.92 -9.16
N GLY A 139 2.96 6.11 -8.75
CA GLY A 139 1.83 6.31 -9.67
C GLY A 139 1.96 7.54 -10.55
N GLN A 140 2.73 8.55 -10.13
CA GLN A 140 2.95 9.74 -10.96
C GLN A 140 3.76 9.46 -12.22
N ILE A 141 4.48 8.33 -12.34
CA ILE A 141 5.12 7.98 -13.62
C ILE A 141 4.10 7.85 -14.76
N MET A 142 2.84 7.56 -14.44
CA MET A 142 1.77 7.43 -15.44
C MET A 142 1.37 8.77 -16.07
N THR A 143 1.77 9.91 -15.49
CA THR A 143 1.53 11.23 -16.12
C THR A 143 2.49 11.48 -17.27
N PHE A 144 3.65 10.80 -17.28
CA PHE A 144 4.63 10.95 -18.33
C PHE A 144 4.08 10.45 -19.67
N ARG A 145 4.35 11.19 -20.73
CA ARG A 145 3.93 10.81 -22.08
C ARG A 145 4.52 9.45 -22.47
N GLY A 146 3.66 8.48 -22.80
CA GLY A 146 4.08 7.14 -23.22
C GLY A 146 4.41 6.19 -22.07
N ALA A 147 4.17 6.61 -20.82
CA ALA A 147 4.39 5.79 -19.63
C ALA A 147 3.10 5.26 -18.99
N GLN A 148 1.97 5.34 -19.72
CA GLN A 148 0.73 4.68 -19.35
C GLN A 148 0.82 3.20 -19.71
N SER A 149 0.83 2.32 -18.71
CA SER A 149 0.94 0.87 -18.92
C SER A 149 0.05 0.10 -17.94
N ASP A 150 -0.68 -0.89 -18.45
CA ASP A 150 -1.50 -1.78 -17.64
C ASP A 150 -0.66 -2.68 -16.71
N SER A 151 0.60 -2.96 -17.09
CA SER A 151 1.58 -3.69 -16.28
C SER A 151 1.97 -2.95 -14.99
N PHE A 152 1.64 -1.66 -14.88
CA PHE A 152 1.87 -0.90 -13.65
C PHE A 152 1.05 -1.44 -12.48
N PHE A 153 -0.22 -1.76 -12.74
CA PHE A 153 -1.15 -2.27 -11.75
C PHE A 153 -1.36 -3.78 -11.82
N ARG A 154 -1.07 -4.42 -12.95
CA ARG A 154 -1.13 -5.88 -13.08
C ARG A 154 0.26 -6.45 -13.00
N GLY A 155 0.47 -7.42 -12.12
CA GLY A 155 1.65 -8.29 -12.21
C GLY A 155 1.68 -8.98 -13.57
N ALA A 156 2.85 -9.50 -13.98
CA ALA A 156 3.03 -10.26 -15.22
C ALA A 156 2.32 -11.63 -15.21
N GLY A 157 1.10 -11.70 -14.68
CA GLY A 157 0.24 -12.87 -14.65
C GLY A 157 -0.69 -12.90 -15.86
N THR A 158 -0.36 -13.76 -16.81
CA THR A 158 -1.39 -14.42 -17.61
C THR A 158 -2.39 -15.06 -16.65
N GLY A 159 -3.70 -14.81 -16.83
CA GLY A 159 -4.74 -15.25 -15.90
C GLY A 159 -4.83 -16.77 -15.73
N THR A 160 -4.03 -17.32 -14.82
CA THR A 160 -4.25 -18.64 -14.22
C THR A 160 -4.31 -18.45 -12.72
N ALA A 161 -5.50 -18.70 -12.18
CA ALA A 161 -5.77 -18.77 -10.76
C ALA A 161 -4.97 -19.95 -10.18
N GLU A 162 -3.79 -19.67 -9.64
CA GLU A 162 -3.05 -20.49 -8.66
C GLU A 162 -1.72 -19.80 -8.38
N GLY A 163 -1.68 -18.99 -7.31
CA GLY A 163 -0.49 -18.23 -6.90
C GLY A 163 -0.85 -16.94 -6.15
N GLU A 164 -1.64 -17.05 -5.08
CA GLU A 164 -1.83 -15.96 -4.13
C GLU A 164 -0.49 -15.68 -3.40
N ASN A 165 -0.18 -14.40 -3.16
CA ASN A 165 0.95 -13.85 -2.38
C ASN A 165 2.23 -13.38 -3.08
N GLN A 166 2.20 -12.94 -4.34
CA GLN A 166 3.19 -11.96 -4.81
C GLN A 166 2.51 -10.64 -5.16
N PRO A 167 3.05 -9.48 -4.71
CA PRO A 167 2.47 -8.17 -5.01
C PRO A 167 2.34 -8.01 -6.53
N SER A 168 1.10 -8.10 -7.02
CA SER A 168 0.84 -8.22 -8.44
C SER A 168 0.76 -6.82 -9.05
N GLY A 169 1.92 -6.27 -9.40
CA GLY A 169 2.05 -5.02 -10.17
C GLY A 169 3.35 -4.31 -9.87
N LEU A 170 3.93 -3.65 -10.87
CA LEU A 170 5.18 -2.90 -10.71
C LEU A 170 5.08 -1.80 -9.64
N VAL A 171 3.88 -1.31 -9.34
CA VAL A 171 3.62 -0.35 -8.24
C VAL A 171 4.17 -0.81 -6.88
N HIS A 172 4.24 -2.11 -6.63
CA HIS A 172 4.75 -2.66 -5.36
C HIS A 172 6.27 -2.84 -5.33
N LEU A 173 6.93 -2.81 -6.50
CA LEU A 173 8.37 -2.95 -6.66
C LEU A 173 9.08 -1.60 -6.81
N LEU A 174 8.31 -0.54 -7.03
CA LEU A 174 8.80 0.80 -7.32
C LEU A 174 8.58 1.75 -6.14
N THR A 175 9.53 2.66 -5.94
CA THR A 175 9.40 3.79 -5.01
C THR A 175 9.74 5.10 -5.69
N ALA A 176 9.15 6.18 -5.21
CA ALA A 176 9.39 7.55 -5.64
C ALA A 176 9.91 8.41 -4.48
N ILE A 177 10.67 7.84 -3.54
CA ILE A 177 11.33 8.63 -2.50
C ILE A 177 12.17 9.76 -3.13
N PRO A 178 12.06 11.01 -2.64
CA PRO A 178 12.96 12.10 -3.00
C PRO A 178 14.42 11.69 -2.82
N PRO A 179 15.31 11.97 -3.79
CA PRO A 179 16.69 11.51 -3.74
C PRO A 179 17.45 12.15 -2.57
N ASP A 180 17.65 11.39 -1.52
CA ASP A 180 18.25 11.85 -0.27
C ASP A 180 19.28 10.84 0.26
N GLY A 181 20.54 11.25 0.41
CA GLY A 181 21.57 10.44 1.07
C GLY A 181 21.96 9.17 0.30
N ASP A 182 21.47 7.99 0.70
CA ASP A 182 21.79 6.67 0.10
C ASP A 182 21.14 6.47 -1.30
N GLU A 183 21.28 7.47 -2.17
CA GLU A 183 21.21 7.49 -3.65
C GLU A 183 20.50 6.31 -4.35
N GLY A 184 19.23 6.04 -4.02
CA GLY A 184 18.48 4.97 -4.69
C GLY A 184 19.07 3.57 -4.52
N LYS A 185 19.94 3.38 -3.52
CA LYS A 185 20.51 2.07 -3.18
C LYS A 185 19.42 1.13 -2.68
N ILE A 186 19.56 -0.14 -3.01
CA ILE A 186 18.63 -1.20 -2.67
C ILE A 186 19.03 -1.83 -1.34
N HIS A 187 18.05 -2.02 -0.46
CA HIS A 187 18.26 -2.60 0.85
C HIS A 187 18.40 -4.12 0.77
N ILE A 188 19.62 -4.63 0.95
CA ILE A 188 19.97 -6.04 0.69
C ILE A 188 19.18 -7.03 1.56
N ASN A 189 18.90 -6.67 2.81
CA ASN A 189 18.24 -7.57 3.75
C ASN A 189 16.74 -7.73 3.48
N THR A 190 16.11 -6.81 2.76
CA THR A 190 14.63 -6.69 2.71
C THR A 190 14.09 -6.57 1.28
N ALA A 191 14.93 -6.23 0.30
CA ALA A 191 14.53 -6.19 -1.09
C ALA A 191 14.04 -7.57 -1.56
N PRO A 192 12.91 -7.64 -2.29
CA PRO A 192 12.48 -8.89 -2.90
C PRO A 192 13.48 -9.31 -3.99
N GLN A 193 13.48 -10.60 -4.33
CA GLN A 193 14.38 -11.15 -5.35
C GLN A 193 14.33 -10.36 -6.66
N VAL A 194 13.12 -10.04 -7.13
CA VAL A 194 12.90 -9.30 -8.37
C VAL A 194 13.54 -7.91 -8.36
N VAL A 195 13.64 -7.26 -7.19
CA VAL A 195 14.34 -5.96 -7.07
C VAL A 195 15.85 -6.18 -7.00
N LEU A 196 16.34 -7.25 -6.37
CA LEU A 196 17.77 -7.60 -6.40
C LEU A 196 18.24 -7.93 -7.82
N GLU A 197 17.39 -8.53 -8.65
CA GLU A 197 17.66 -8.79 -10.07
C GLU A 197 17.86 -7.49 -10.88
N THR A 198 17.42 -6.34 -10.35
CA THR A 198 17.66 -5.02 -10.95
C THR A 198 19.03 -4.42 -10.64
N VAL A 199 19.85 -5.10 -9.82
CA VAL A 199 21.15 -4.60 -9.38
C VAL A 199 22.21 -4.96 -10.44
N PRO A 200 22.92 -3.96 -11.01
CA PRO A 200 23.99 -4.22 -11.97
C PRO A 200 25.05 -5.17 -11.38
N HIS A 201 25.61 -6.03 -12.23
CA HIS A 201 26.69 -6.98 -11.88
C HIS A 201 26.31 -8.06 -10.84
N LEU A 202 25.05 -8.11 -10.40
CA LEU A 202 24.56 -9.14 -9.49
C LEU A 202 24.06 -10.35 -10.27
N THR A 203 24.72 -11.49 -10.12
CA THR A 203 24.35 -12.74 -10.81
C THR A 203 23.24 -13.48 -10.06
N ALA A 204 22.46 -14.32 -10.76
CA ALA A 204 21.43 -15.15 -10.13
C ALA A 204 21.98 -16.05 -8.99
N SER A 205 23.21 -16.54 -9.12
CA SER A 205 23.90 -17.30 -8.07
C SER A 205 24.24 -16.45 -6.84
N ALA A 206 24.64 -15.19 -7.05
CA ALA A 206 24.88 -14.26 -5.95
C ALA A 206 23.57 -13.90 -5.25
N ILE A 207 22.48 -13.69 -6.01
CA ILE A 207 21.14 -13.39 -5.46
C ILE A 207 20.62 -14.53 -4.59
N SER A 208 20.68 -15.78 -5.08
CA SER A 208 20.24 -16.94 -4.29
C SER A 208 21.06 -17.08 -3.00
N THR A 209 22.36 -16.80 -3.07
CA THR A 209 23.23 -16.78 -1.89
C THR A 209 22.84 -15.66 -0.93
N ILE A 210 22.58 -14.43 -1.42
CA ILE A 210 22.14 -13.30 -0.59
C ILE A 210 20.85 -13.64 0.16
N ILE A 211 19.87 -14.25 -0.52
CA ILE A 211 18.59 -14.63 0.08
C ILE A 211 18.80 -15.68 1.18
N SER A 212 19.60 -16.72 0.92
CA SER A 212 19.94 -17.74 1.93
C SER A 212 20.72 -17.14 3.12
N GLU A 213 21.74 -16.32 2.83
CA GLU A 213 22.59 -15.70 3.84
C GLU A 213 21.82 -14.75 4.74
N ARG A 214 20.91 -13.92 4.21
CA ARG A 214 20.15 -12.97 5.05
C ARG A 214 19.11 -13.65 5.93
N GLU A 215 18.59 -14.81 5.53
CA GLU A 215 17.70 -15.63 6.37
C GLU A 215 18.45 -16.26 7.55
N ALA A 216 19.68 -16.73 7.32
CA ALA A 216 20.52 -17.30 8.37
C ALA A 216 21.18 -16.23 9.27
N GLN A 217 21.76 -15.20 8.64
CA GLN A 217 22.48 -14.12 9.30
C GLN A 217 22.42 -12.83 8.46
N PRO A 218 21.52 -11.88 8.81
CA PRO A 218 21.38 -10.60 8.12
C PRO A 218 22.71 -9.84 7.96
N PHE A 219 22.87 -9.17 6.83
CA PHE A 219 24.02 -8.32 6.55
C PHE A 219 23.98 -7.10 7.47
N ARG A 220 25.05 -6.86 8.23
CA ARG A 220 25.18 -5.74 9.17
C ARG A 220 25.84 -4.53 8.54
N ASN A 221 26.63 -4.75 7.50
CA ASN A 221 27.35 -3.74 6.75
C ASN A 221 27.63 -4.26 5.33
N ILE A 222 28.03 -3.37 4.43
CA ILE A 222 28.32 -3.75 3.03
C ILE A 222 29.58 -4.58 2.86
N SER A 223 30.54 -4.50 3.79
CA SER A 223 31.73 -5.36 3.76
C SER A 223 31.37 -6.84 3.93
N ASP A 224 30.23 -7.16 4.54
CA ASP A 224 29.70 -8.53 4.67
C ASP A 224 29.39 -9.20 3.32
N LEU A 225 29.37 -8.44 2.20
CA LEU A 225 29.34 -9.02 0.84
C LEU A 225 30.52 -9.96 0.57
N SER A 226 31.61 -9.87 1.35
CA SER A 226 32.72 -10.83 1.30
C SER A 226 32.33 -12.27 1.62
N ARG A 227 31.18 -12.48 2.27
CA ARG A 227 30.66 -13.82 2.59
C ARG A 227 30.09 -14.54 1.36
N ILE A 228 29.70 -13.80 0.33
CA ILE A 228 29.06 -14.36 -0.86
C ILE A 228 30.14 -14.98 -1.76
N PRO A 229 30.12 -16.31 -1.98
CA PRO A 229 31.08 -16.97 -2.84
C PRO A 229 30.95 -16.47 -4.29
N GLY A 230 32.09 -16.33 -4.97
CA GLY A 230 32.14 -15.94 -6.38
C GLY A 230 32.12 -14.44 -6.65
N LEU A 231 31.96 -13.57 -5.64
CA LEU A 231 32.15 -12.13 -5.79
C LEU A 231 33.63 -11.76 -5.66
N SER A 232 34.19 -11.16 -6.72
CA SER A 232 35.54 -10.60 -6.68
C SER A 232 35.61 -9.34 -5.81
N ARG A 233 36.80 -8.77 -5.63
CA ARG A 233 36.94 -7.49 -4.94
C ARG A 233 36.31 -6.34 -5.74
N SER A 234 36.49 -6.32 -7.06
CA SER A 234 35.89 -5.31 -7.93
C SER A 234 34.36 -5.39 -7.91
N ASP A 235 33.78 -6.59 -7.96
CA ASP A 235 32.32 -6.76 -7.92
C ASP A 235 31.74 -6.19 -6.62
N ARG A 236 32.43 -6.41 -5.49
CA ARG A 236 32.00 -5.87 -4.19
C ARG A 236 32.11 -4.35 -4.11
N GLU A 237 33.14 -3.75 -4.70
CA GLU A 237 33.31 -2.30 -4.77
C GLU A 237 32.20 -1.66 -5.63
N GLU A 238 31.84 -2.29 -6.74
CA GLU A 238 30.74 -1.84 -7.60
C GLU A 238 29.37 -2.01 -6.94
N LEU A 239 29.10 -3.17 -6.33
CA LEU A 239 27.86 -3.45 -5.60
C LEU A 239 27.66 -2.52 -4.39
N ALA A 240 28.74 -2.03 -3.77
CA ALA A 240 28.66 -1.04 -2.69
C ALA A 240 28.06 0.31 -3.14
N GLY A 241 28.10 0.59 -4.45
CA GLY A 241 27.40 1.72 -5.07
C GLY A 241 25.89 1.52 -5.19
N HIS A 242 25.41 0.28 -5.19
CA HIS A 242 24.01 -0.06 -5.45
C HIS A 242 23.26 -0.64 -4.25
N LEU A 243 23.97 -1.16 -3.25
CA LEU A 243 23.39 -1.85 -2.10
C LEU A 243 23.62 -1.08 -0.78
N THR A 244 22.65 -1.17 0.12
CA THR A 244 22.74 -0.64 1.50
C THR A 244 22.11 -1.62 2.50
N VAL A 245 22.49 -1.48 3.77
CA VAL A 245 21.87 -2.17 4.93
C VAL A 245 21.17 -1.17 5.87
N ASN A 246 21.22 0.11 5.52
CA ASN A 246 20.63 1.19 6.29
C ASN A 246 19.37 1.68 5.60
N SER A 247 18.39 2.12 6.40
CA SER A 247 17.15 2.68 5.91
C SER A 247 16.77 3.88 6.74
N ASN A 248 16.47 4.98 6.05
CA ASN A 248 16.08 6.24 6.65
C ASN A 248 14.60 6.55 6.42
N ILE A 249 14.01 5.97 5.39
CA ILE A 249 12.61 6.19 5.02
C ILE A 249 11.89 4.85 5.08
N PHE A 250 10.78 4.86 5.81
CA PHE A 250 9.96 3.69 6.08
C PHE A 250 8.56 3.92 5.56
N ARG A 251 7.96 2.85 5.04
CA ARG A 251 6.55 2.78 4.71
C ARG A 251 5.83 2.04 5.82
N VAL A 252 4.87 2.72 6.42
CA VAL A 252 3.95 2.16 7.40
C VAL A 252 2.60 2.00 6.72
N GLU A 253 2.14 0.77 6.58
CA GLU A 253 0.81 0.46 6.09
C GLU A 253 -0.01 -0.15 7.21
N SER A 254 -1.20 0.38 7.45
CA SER A 254 -2.12 -0.19 8.42
C SER A 254 -3.52 -0.33 7.83
N THR A 255 -4.12 -1.51 8.02
CA THR A 255 -5.49 -1.79 7.60
C THR A 255 -6.35 -2.04 8.82
N GLY A 256 -7.29 -1.13 9.07
CA GLY A 256 -8.33 -1.30 10.10
C GLY A 256 -9.50 -2.08 9.53
N ILE A 257 -9.96 -3.11 10.24
CA ILE A 257 -11.00 -4.05 9.83
C ILE A 257 -12.09 -4.09 10.89
N ILE A 258 -13.34 -3.96 10.45
CA ILE A 258 -14.52 -4.09 11.32
C ILE A 258 -15.60 -4.95 10.67
N GLN A 259 -16.52 -5.45 11.48
CA GLN A 259 -17.76 -6.07 10.98
C GLN A 259 -18.75 -4.98 10.57
N ALA A 260 -19.37 -5.12 9.40
CA ALA A 260 -20.31 -4.13 8.88
C ALA A 260 -21.63 -4.18 9.66
N SER A 261 -21.95 -3.10 10.35
CA SER A 261 -23.16 -2.94 11.14
C SER A 261 -24.43 -3.00 10.28
N ALA A 262 -24.34 -2.49 9.05
CA ALA A 262 -25.47 -2.42 8.11
C ALA A 262 -25.68 -3.69 7.27
N LEU A 263 -24.71 -4.60 7.20
CA LEU A 263 -24.70 -5.76 6.31
C LEU A 263 -24.08 -6.97 7.03
N ARG A 264 -24.92 -7.85 7.57
CA ARG A 264 -24.46 -9.06 8.28
C ARG A 264 -23.48 -9.87 7.43
N GLY A 265 -22.36 -10.26 8.04
CA GLY A 265 -21.33 -11.11 7.42
C GLY A 265 -20.43 -10.40 6.41
N ARG A 266 -20.55 -9.07 6.25
CA ARG A 266 -19.58 -8.28 5.47
C ARG A 266 -18.64 -7.56 6.40
N GLN A 267 -17.39 -7.41 5.99
CA GLN A 267 -16.44 -6.55 6.66
C GLN A 267 -16.37 -5.19 5.96
N ARG A 268 -15.93 -4.19 6.72
CA ARG A 268 -15.44 -2.92 6.21
C ARG A 268 -13.99 -2.81 6.59
N GLN A 269 -13.20 -2.31 5.66
CA GLN A 269 -11.80 -2.06 5.89
C GLN A 269 -11.47 -0.62 5.47
N LYS A 270 -10.36 -0.13 6.01
CA LYS A 270 -9.74 1.12 5.61
C LYS A 270 -8.23 0.91 5.71
N THR A 271 -7.50 1.21 4.66
CA THR A 271 -6.04 1.14 4.66
C THR A 271 -5.46 2.54 4.65
N ILE A 272 -4.51 2.78 5.54
CA ILE A 272 -3.72 4.01 5.58
C ILE A 272 -2.28 3.63 5.29
N MET A 273 -1.63 4.41 4.42
CA MET A 273 -0.22 4.28 4.09
C MET A 273 0.48 5.60 4.39
N ALA A 274 1.50 5.55 5.23
CA ALA A 274 2.36 6.69 5.55
C ALA A 274 3.81 6.42 5.13
N LEU A 275 4.44 7.38 4.45
CA LEU A 275 5.89 7.41 4.27
C LEU A 275 6.49 8.28 5.35
N VAL A 276 7.48 7.75 6.05
CA VAL A 276 8.03 8.33 7.28
C VAL A 276 9.53 8.47 7.15
N ASP A 277 10.03 9.67 7.38
CA ASP A 277 11.44 9.98 7.51
C ASP A 277 11.90 9.81 8.96
N ALA A 278 12.83 8.89 9.18
CA ALA A 278 13.41 8.58 10.48
C ALA A 278 14.69 9.36 10.78
N ARG A 279 15.16 10.25 9.90
CA ARG A 279 16.34 11.10 10.16
C ARG A 279 16.06 12.20 11.16
N GLU A 280 14.85 12.76 11.10
CA GLU A 280 14.41 13.84 11.98
C GLU A 280 13.78 13.30 13.28
N ARG A 281 13.90 14.08 14.36
CA ARG A 281 13.17 13.85 15.62
C ARG A 281 12.43 15.14 16.00
N PRO A 282 11.09 15.15 16.08
CA PRO A 282 10.17 14.02 15.89
C PRO A 282 10.18 13.45 14.46
N LEU A 283 9.72 12.20 14.30
CA LEU A 283 9.58 11.56 12.98
C LEU A 283 8.73 12.45 12.06
N LYS A 284 9.13 12.56 10.79
CA LYS A 284 8.43 13.39 9.81
C LYS A 284 7.69 12.53 8.80
N ILE A 285 6.37 12.73 8.71
CA ILE A 285 5.55 12.07 7.69
C ILE A 285 5.73 12.84 6.37
N ILE A 286 6.31 12.18 5.37
CA ILE A 286 6.54 12.73 4.02
C ILE A 286 5.25 12.67 3.19
N TYR A 287 4.51 11.57 3.33
CA TYR A 287 3.32 11.31 2.52
C TYR A 287 2.30 10.51 3.32
N TRP A 288 1.02 10.81 3.11
CA TRP A 288 -0.11 10.14 3.75
C TRP A 288 -1.18 9.86 2.70
N HIS A 289 -1.65 8.62 2.65
CA HIS A 289 -2.70 8.22 1.74
C HIS A 289 -3.66 7.25 2.41
N GLU A 290 -4.95 7.48 2.19
CA GLU A 290 -6.00 6.61 2.69
C GLU A 290 -6.75 5.98 1.53
N SER A 291 -6.87 4.67 1.55
CA SER A 291 -7.68 3.90 0.60
C SER A 291 -8.81 3.14 1.30
N PRO A 292 -9.94 2.92 0.61
CA PRO A 292 -10.99 2.02 1.07
C PRO A 292 -10.51 0.57 1.23
#